data_AF-A0A7R9D735-F1
#
_entry.id   AF-A0A7R9D735-F1
#
_cell.length_a   1.000
_cell.length_b   1.000
_cell.length_c   1.000
_cell.angle_alpha   90.00
_cell.angle_beta   90.00
_cell.angle_gamma   90.00
#
_symmetry.space_group_name_H-M   'P 1'
#
loop_
_entity.id
_entity.type
_entity.pdbx_description
1 polymer ?
#
loop_
_entity_poly.entity_id
_entity_poly.type
_entity_poly.pdbx_seq_one_letter_code
_entity_poly.pdbx_strand_id
1 'polypeptide(L)'
;MFGWMNLVALHTMYQWYNHTLTSLWWVDSTDSPASDILLGPEAPDPLVMVAWRCTQLHEIVLLGYKYCDEDLMAIARLKRTRLKRLEIAERDVIQELCPLDGLINDVSDSMGKPWAPLQETQLHDVILNPIQGDSDEYILPILMQDQLS
;
A
#
# COMPACT_ATOMS: atom_id res chain seq x y z
N MET A 1 -15.83 -9.94 13.36
CA MET A 1 -15.58 -8.52 13.65
C MET A 1 -15.09 -7.94 12.34
N PHE A 2 -15.93 -7.17 11.64
CA PHE A 2 -15.60 -6.67 10.30
C PHE A 2 -14.42 -5.70 10.43
N GLY A 3 -13.31 -5.98 9.74
CA GLY A 3 -12.13 -5.13 9.71
C GLY A 3 -12.46 -3.89 8.89
N TRP A 4 -12.74 -2.77 9.54
CA TRP A 4 -12.86 -1.48 8.87
C TRP A 4 -11.48 -0.82 8.89
N MET A 5 -11.01 -0.37 7.74
CA MET A 5 -9.82 0.48 7.67
C MET A 5 -10.07 1.76 8.47
N ASN A 6 -9.22 2.05 9.45
CA ASN A 6 -9.34 3.28 10.24
C ASN A 6 -8.77 4.46 9.46
N LEU A 7 -9.58 5.06 8.59
CA LEU A 7 -9.23 6.28 7.83
C LEU A 7 -8.77 7.43 8.74
N VAL A 8 -9.31 7.51 9.96
CA VAL A 8 -8.89 8.51 10.96
C VAL A 8 -7.42 8.30 11.36
N ALA A 9 -6.94 7.06 11.36
CA ALA A 9 -5.53 6.76 11.61
C ALA A 9 -4.64 7.33 10.50
N LEU A 10 -4.98 7.11 9.22
CA LEU A 10 -4.23 7.69 8.09
C LEU A 10 -4.21 9.23 8.16
N HIS A 11 -5.36 9.84 8.46
CA HIS A 11 -5.46 11.28 8.67
C HIS A 11 -4.55 11.76 9.81
N THR A 12 -4.56 11.06 10.93
CA THR A 12 -3.69 11.37 12.08
C THR A 12 -2.21 11.22 11.69
N MET A 13 -1.87 10.18 10.92
CA MET A 13 -0.49 9.93 10.50
C MET A 13 0.08 11.09 9.69
N TYR A 14 -0.63 11.53 8.65
CA TYR A 14 -0.10 12.61 7.81
C TYR A 14 -0.22 13.99 8.45
N GLN A 15 -1.06 14.17 9.46
CA GLN A 15 -1.14 15.44 10.20
C GLN A 15 -0.01 15.59 11.22
N TRP A 16 0.29 14.54 11.97
CA TRP A 16 1.18 14.62 13.14
C TRP A 16 2.58 14.07 12.88
N TYR A 17 2.72 13.12 11.95
CA TYR A 17 3.98 12.44 11.65
C TYR A 17 4.51 12.73 10.23
N ASN A 18 4.12 13.87 9.66
CA ASN A 18 4.51 14.28 8.31
C ASN A 18 6.03 14.40 8.07
N HIS A 19 6.83 14.51 9.13
CA HIS A 19 8.28 14.62 9.05
C HIS A 19 9.02 13.41 9.62
N THR A 20 8.31 12.44 10.22
CA THR A 20 8.90 11.29 10.90
C THR A 20 8.44 9.95 10.33
N LEU A 21 7.28 9.89 9.67
CA LEU A 21 6.78 8.66 9.07
C LEU A 21 7.68 8.23 7.91
N THR A 22 8.33 7.07 8.05
CA THR A 22 9.28 6.49 7.10
C THR A 22 8.70 5.31 6.33
N SER A 23 7.89 4.50 7.00
CA SER A 23 7.27 3.29 6.47
C SER A 23 5.78 3.23 6.84
N LEU A 24 4.96 2.75 5.90
CA LEU A 24 3.55 2.49 6.10
C LEU A 24 3.22 1.08 5.58
N TRP A 25 2.82 0.20 6.49
CA TRP A 25 2.29 -1.12 6.15
C TRP A 25 0.82 -1.15 6.52
N TRP A 26 -0.01 -1.46 5.55
CA TRP A 26 -1.43 -1.64 5.73
C TRP A 26 -1.85 -2.93 5.05
N VAL A 27 -2.01 -4.00 5.84
CA VAL A 27 -2.20 -5.36 5.34
C VAL A 27 -3.46 -5.94 5.95
N ASP A 28 -4.31 -6.50 5.11
CA ASP A 28 -5.49 -7.26 5.48
C ASP A 28 -5.61 -8.48 4.57
N SER A 29 -6.52 -9.38 4.93
CA SER A 29 -6.91 -10.49 4.09
C SER A 29 -7.69 -10.03 2.87
N THR A 30 -7.42 -10.67 1.74
CA THR A 30 -8.14 -10.42 0.50
C THR A 30 -9.61 -10.81 0.62
N ASP A 31 -10.47 -10.17 -0.18
CA ASP A 31 -11.92 -10.40 -0.21
C ASP A 31 -12.65 -10.07 1.10
N SER A 32 -11.99 -9.33 2.00
CA SER A 32 -12.67 -8.64 3.09
C SER A 32 -13.70 -7.64 2.52
N PRO A 33 -14.91 -7.52 3.10
CA PRO A 33 -15.89 -6.53 2.66
C PRO A 33 -15.42 -5.08 2.78
N ALA A 34 -14.28 -4.84 3.45
CA ALA A 34 -13.63 -3.54 3.51
C ALA A 34 -12.53 -3.32 2.47
N SER A 35 -12.29 -4.26 1.55
CA SER A 35 -11.28 -4.11 0.51
C SER A 35 -11.48 -2.86 -0.33
N ASP A 36 -12.73 -2.45 -0.53
CA ASP A 36 -13.11 -1.34 -1.41
C ASP A 36 -13.12 0.02 -0.71
N ILE A 37 -12.72 0.10 0.56
CA ILE A 37 -12.80 1.32 1.39
C ILE A 37 -11.98 2.50 0.83
N LEU A 38 -10.95 2.23 0.04
CA LEU A 38 -10.10 3.24 -0.59
C LEU A 38 -10.61 3.69 -1.95
N LEU A 39 -11.58 2.98 -2.52
CA LEU A 39 -12.33 3.42 -3.70
C LEU A 39 -13.46 4.40 -3.32
N GLY A 40 -13.46 4.88 -2.08
CA GLY A 40 -14.46 5.81 -1.55
C GLY A 40 -14.40 7.19 -2.24
N PRO A 41 -15.44 8.02 -2.06
CA PRO A 41 -15.54 9.32 -2.71
C PRO A 41 -14.58 10.39 -2.12
N GLU A 42 -13.73 10.03 -1.16
CA GLU A 42 -12.77 10.97 -0.57
C GLU A 42 -11.67 11.29 -1.59
N ALA A 43 -11.75 12.49 -2.16
CA ALA A 43 -10.75 13.01 -3.09
C ALA A 43 -9.98 14.19 -2.45
N PRO A 44 -8.65 14.20 -2.51
CA PRO A 44 -7.76 13.12 -3.00
C PRO A 44 -7.72 11.91 -2.05
N ASP A 45 -7.38 10.73 -2.60
CA ASP A 45 -7.26 9.49 -1.85
C ASP A 45 -6.37 9.67 -0.58
N PRO A 46 -6.78 9.11 0.57
CA PRO A 46 -6.04 9.26 1.83
C PRO A 46 -4.57 8.81 1.77
N LEU A 47 -4.23 7.79 0.96
CA LEU A 47 -2.85 7.33 0.79
C LEU A 47 -2.06 8.21 -0.15
N VAL A 48 -2.69 8.77 -1.20
CA VAL A 48 -2.10 9.88 -1.97
C VAL A 48 -1.78 11.05 -1.05
N MET A 49 -2.66 11.39 -0.09
CA MET A 49 -2.40 12.44 0.90
C MET A 49 -1.23 12.12 1.82
N VAL A 50 -1.13 10.89 2.32
CA VAL A 50 0.03 10.43 3.10
C VAL A 50 1.31 10.53 2.27
N ALA A 51 1.28 10.09 1.01
CA ALA A 51 2.42 10.19 0.10
C ALA A 51 2.78 11.64 -0.23
N TRP A 52 1.84 12.57 -0.25
CA TRP A 52 2.15 13.97 -0.46
C TRP A 52 2.76 14.62 0.78
N ARG A 53 2.15 14.41 1.95
CA ARG A 53 2.49 15.13 3.20
C ARG A 53 3.70 14.55 3.92
N CYS A 54 3.86 13.23 3.96
CA CYS A 54 4.88 12.57 4.78
C CYS A 54 6.25 12.58 4.09
N THR A 55 7.05 13.61 4.25
CA THR A 55 8.25 13.82 3.42
C THR A 55 9.31 12.73 3.56
N GLN A 56 9.41 12.06 4.72
CA GLN A 56 10.38 10.98 4.97
C GLN A 56 9.89 9.59 4.56
N LEU A 57 8.65 9.47 4.09
CA LEU A 57 8.05 8.20 3.69
C LEU A 57 8.76 7.66 2.44
N HIS A 58 9.29 6.45 2.57
CA HIS A 58 10.02 5.75 1.52
C HIS A 58 9.61 4.28 1.38
N GLU A 59 8.74 3.76 2.24
CA GLU A 59 8.18 2.42 2.15
C GLU A 59 6.66 2.46 2.30
N ILE A 60 5.95 1.83 1.37
CA ILE A 60 4.50 1.65 1.39
C ILE A 60 4.22 0.18 1.03
N VAL A 61 3.54 -0.55 1.90
CA VAL A 61 3.06 -1.92 1.65
C VAL A 61 1.55 -1.91 1.88
N LEU A 62 0.77 -2.19 0.83
CA LEU A 62 -0.69 -2.18 0.89
C LEU A 62 -1.22 -3.46 0.25
N LEU A 63 -1.80 -4.35 1.06
CA LEU A 63 -2.23 -5.68 0.63
C LEU A 63 -3.62 -5.99 1.19
N GLY A 64 -4.51 -6.56 0.38
CA GLY A 64 -5.89 -6.90 0.76
C GLY A 64 -6.90 -5.76 0.57
N TYR A 65 -6.50 -4.67 -0.07
CA TYR A 65 -7.34 -3.51 -0.36
C TYR A 65 -7.23 -3.12 -1.81
N LYS A 66 -8.34 -2.73 -2.43
CA LYS A 66 -8.39 -2.33 -3.83
C LYS A 66 -7.95 -0.89 -4.03
N TYR A 67 -7.25 -0.64 -5.14
CA TYR A 67 -6.66 0.66 -5.47
C TYR A 67 -6.82 1.01 -6.94
N CYS A 68 -7.14 2.26 -7.24
CA CYS A 68 -7.07 2.75 -8.61
C CYS A 68 -5.62 2.92 -9.07
N ASP A 69 -5.36 2.55 -10.31
CA ASP A 69 -4.07 2.74 -10.99
C ASP A 69 -3.62 4.21 -11.00
N GLU A 70 -4.54 5.16 -11.13
CA GLU A 70 -4.27 6.60 -11.04
C GLU A 70 -3.61 7.00 -9.72
N ASP A 71 -4.12 6.51 -8.58
CA ASP A 71 -3.59 6.84 -7.26
C ASP A 71 -2.20 6.23 -7.05
N LEU A 72 -1.97 5.02 -7.54
CA LEU A 72 -0.64 4.39 -7.50
C LEU A 72 0.40 5.19 -8.29
N MET A 73 0.03 5.65 -9.50
CA MET A 73 0.89 6.54 -10.28
C MET A 73 1.12 7.87 -9.55
N ALA A 74 0.09 8.44 -8.94
CA ALA A 74 0.21 9.69 -8.17
C ALA A 74 1.19 9.52 -6.99
N ILE A 75 1.07 8.44 -6.20
CA ILE A 75 1.98 8.10 -5.11
C ILE A 75 3.43 7.99 -5.61
N ALA A 76 3.64 7.23 -6.69
CA ALA A 76 4.96 7.03 -7.28
C ALA A 76 5.58 8.36 -7.75
N ARG A 77 4.80 9.22 -8.42
CA ARG A 77 5.26 10.53 -8.92
C ARG A 77 5.54 11.54 -7.81
N LEU A 78 4.77 11.50 -6.71
CA LEU A 78 4.98 12.37 -5.55
C LEU A 78 6.28 12.05 -4.82
N LYS A 79 6.58 10.76 -4.67
CA LYS A 79 7.79 10.30 -3.97
C LYS A 79 9.01 10.18 -4.86
N ARG A 80 8.81 9.93 -6.14
CA ARG A 80 9.84 9.67 -7.13
C ARG A 80 10.83 8.61 -6.61
N THR A 81 12.12 8.85 -6.83
CA THR A 81 13.24 8.02 -6.36
C THR A 81 13.37 7.92 -4.83
N ARG A 82 12.60 8.68 -4.04
CA ARG A 82 12.57 8.51 -2.58
C ARG A 82 11.76 7.28 -2.16
N LEU A 83 10.81 6.82 -2.98
CA LEU A 83 10.06 5.60 -2.69
C LEU A 83 10.96 4.39 -2.98
N LYS A 84 11.46 3.78 -1.91
CA LYS A 84 12.33 2.60 -1.99
C LYS A 84 11.53 1.32 -2.05
N ARG A 85 10.30 1.27 -1.56
CA ARG A 85 9.47 0.09 -1.62
C ARG A 85 8.00 0.49 -1.77
N LEU A 86 7.35 -0.12 -2.75
CA LEU A 86 5.93 -0.04 -3.00
C LEU A 86 5.48 -1.47 -3.28
N GLU A 87 4.72 -2.06 -2.39
CA GLU A 87 4.20 -3.42 -2.55
C GLU A 87 2.69 -3.39 -2.55
N ILE A 88 2.13 -3.81 -3.69
CA ILE A 88 0.70 -3.88 -3.99
C ILE A 88 0.47 -5.23 -4.66
N ALA A 89 -0.61 -5.93 -4.34
CA ALA A 89 -0.99 -7.15 -5.05
C ALA A 89 -1.59 -6.81 -6.43
N GLU A 90 -1.23 -7.55 -7.48
CA GLU A 90 -1.78 -7.29 -8.82
C GLU A 90 -3.31 -7.41 -8.85
N ARG A 91 -3.85 -8.41 -8.14
CA ARG A 91 -5.31 -8.63 -8.00
C ARG A 91 -6.07 -7.47 -7.35
N ASP A 92 -5.35 -6.61 -6.62
CA ASP A 92 -5.92 -5.49 -5.89
C ASP A 92 -5.90 -4.19 -6.72
N VAL A 93 -5.29 -4.20 -7.91
CA VAL A 93 -5.24 -3.04 -8.80
C VAL A 93 -6.51 -2.96 -9.66
N ILE A 94 -7.22 -1.85 -9.54
CA ILE A 94 -8.33 -1.44 -10.41
C ILE A 94 -7.76 -0.61 -11.56
N GLN A 95 -7.82 -1.17 -12.77
CA GLN A 95 -7.25 -0.58 -13.98
C GLN A 95 -8.28 0.30 -14.70
N GLU A 96 -8.37 1.58 -14.33
CA GLU A 96 -9.31 2.54 -14.94
C GLU A 96 -8.63 3.43 -15.99
N LEU A 97 -7.38 3.83 -15.78
CA LEU A 97 -6.68 4.78 -16.63
C LEU A 97 -5.82 4.12 -17.70
N CYS A 98 -5.11 3.04 -17.36
CA CYS A 98 -4.18 2.40 -18.27
C CYS A 98 -4.07 0.87 -18.10
N PRO A 99 -3.58 0.15 -19.12
CA PRO A 99 -3.21 -1.26 -18.99
C PRO A 99 -2.11 -1.44 -17.93
N LEU A 100 -1.98 -2.65 -17.40
CA LEU A 100 -1.05 -2.95 -16.31
C LEU A 100 0.40 -2.64 -16.70
N ASP A 101 0.80 -2.95 -17.94
CA ASP A 101 2.11 -2.59 -18.45
C ASP A 101 2.36 -1.07 -18.44
N GLY A 102 1.31 -0.28 -18.69
CA GLY A 102 1.36 1.18 -18.61
C GLY A 102 1.61 1.67 -17.18
N LEU A 103 0.89 1.10 -16.21
CA LEU A 103 1.09 1.37 -14.78
C LEU A 103 2.50 0.99 -14.34
N ILE A 104 2.96 -0.21 -14.70
CA ILE A 104 4.30 -0.73 -14.38
C ILE A 104 5.38 0.21 -14.89
N ASN A 105 5.27 0.68 -16.14
CA ASN A 105 6.24 1.60 -16.72
C ASN A 105 6.24 2.95 -16.00
N ASP A 106 5.06 3.56 -15.76
CA ASP A 106 4.98 4.88 -15.11
C ASP A 106 5.53 4.87 -13.67
N VAL A 107 5.18 3.83 -12.90
CA VAL A 107 5.66 3.66 -11.53
C VAL A 107 7.16 3.39 -11.53
N SER A 108 7.64 2.52 -12.42
CA SER A 108 9.08 2.21 -12.55
C SER A 108 9.89 3.46 -12.90
N ASP A 109 9.42 4.24 -13.88
CA ASP A 109 10.06 5.49 -14.31
C ASP A 109 10.08 6.52 -13.17
N SER A 110 8.97 6.65 -12.44
CA SER A 110 8.86 7.56 -11.31
C SER A 110 9.82 7.17 -10.18
N MET A 111 9.89 5.88 -9.84
CA MET A 111 10.77 5.36 -8.80
C MET A 111 12.25 5.30 -9.23
N GLY A 112 12.53 5.38 -10.54
CA GLY A 112 13.88 5.26 -11.11
C GLY A 112 14.45 3.84 -10.99
N LYS A 113 13.59 2.83 -10.85
CA LYS A 113 13.96 1.42 -10.75
C LYS A 113 12.81 0.51 -11.22
N PRO A 114 13.09 -0.73 -11.65
CA PRO A 114 12.03 -1.66 -12.02
C PRO A 114 11.09 -1.90 -10.84
N TRP A 115 9.79 -1.80 -11.11
CA TRP A 115 8.72 -2.09 -10.18
C TRP A 115 7.66 -2.93 -10.89
N ALA A 116 7.05 -3.86 -10.17
CA ALA A 116 5.88 -4.61 -10.61
C ALA A 116 5.03 -4.93 -9.38
N PRO A 117 3.69 -5.05 -9.53
CA PRO A 117 2.86 -5.54 -8.45
C PRO A 117 3.20 -7.01 -8.13
N LEU A 118 2.87 -7.41 -6.91
CA LEU A 118 3.07 -8.78 -6.42
C LEU A 118 2.05 -9.71 -7.06
N GLN A 119 2.54 -10.82 -7.60
CA GLN A 119 1.71 -11.95 -8.03
C GLN A 119 1.13 -12.67 -6.81
N GLU A 120 0.00 -13.37 -6.97
CA GLU A 120 -0.59 -14.17 -5.88
C GLU A 120 0.39 -15.18 -5.29
N THR A 121 1.28 -15.76 -6.11
CA THR A 121 2.32 -16.71 -5.67
C THR A 121 3.39 -16.08 -4.77
N GLN A 122 3.44 -14.74 -4.71
CA GLN A 122 4.35 -13.98 -3.86
C GLN A 122 3.66 -13.47 -2.59
N LEU A 123 2.34 -13.60 -2.48
CA LEU A 123 1.58 -13.23 -1.29
C LEU A 123 1.64 -14.35 -0.26
N HIS A 124 1.65 -13.97 1.01
CA HIS A 124 1.60 -14.93 2.11
C HIS A 124 0.22 -15.59 2.17
N ASP A 125 0.16 -16.87 2.55
CA ASP A 125 -1.09 -17.65 2.61
C ASP A 125 -2.16 -16.98 3.48
N VAL A 126 -1.75 -16.30 4.56
CA VAL A 126 -2.68 -15.57 5.45
C VAL A 126 -3.35 -14.37 4.79
N ILE A 127 -2.69 -13.75 3.80
CA ILE A 127 -3.25 -12.63 3.04
C ILE A 127 -4.30 -13.17 2.06
N LEU A 128 -4.02 -14.30 1.42
CA LEU A 128 -4.95 -14.96 0.50
C LEU A 128 -6.11 -15.65 1.22
N ASN A 129 -5.86 -16.21 2.42
CA ASN A 129 -6.82 -16.96 3.20
C ASN A 129 -6.63 -16.73 4.71
N PRO A 130 -7.47 -15.89 5.34
CA PRO A 130 -7.34 -15.56 6.76
C PRO A 130 -7.70 -16.73 7.69
N ILE A 131 -8.25 -17.83 7.17
CA ILE A 131 -8.67 -18.99 7.96
C ILE A 131 -7.58 -20.07 7.99
N GLN A 132 -6.72 -20.13 6.96
CA GLN A 132 -5.71 -21.18 6.80
C GLN A 132 -4.30 -20.75 7.23
N GLY A 133 -3.99 -19.46 7.19
CA GLY A 133 -2.68 -18.93 7.58
C GLY A 133 -2.60 -18.50 9.05
N ASP A 134 -1.40 -18.58 9.63
CA ASP A 134 -1.08 -17.92 10.90
C ASP A 134 -0.61 -16.48 10.62
N SER A 135 -1.31 -15.49 11.18
CA SER A 135 -0.93 -14.09 11.03
C SER A 135 0.40 -13.78 11.71
N ASP A 136 0.76 -14.53 12.75
CA ASP A 136 1.98 -14.31 13.51
C ASP A 136 3.22 -14.62 12.65
N GLU A 137 3.14 -15.62 11.76
CA GLU A 137 4.22 -15.94 10.82
C GLU A 137 4.54 -14.78 9.86
N TYR A 138 3.52 -14.00 9.48
CA TYR A 138 3.70 -12.83 8.63
C TYR A 138 4.14 -11.59 9.42
N ILE A 139 3.51 -11.34 10.58
CA ILE A 139 3.68 -10.10 11.35
C ILE A 139 4.94 -10.10 12.21
N LEU A 140 5.27 -11.22 12.88
CA LEU A 140 6.39 -11.28 13.83
C LEU A 140 7.73 -10.90 13.21
N PRO A 141 8.11 -11.38 12.01
CA PRO A 141 9.38 -10.99 11.39
C PRO A 141 9.47 -9.48 11.13
N ILE A 142 8.35 -8.84 10.79
CA ILE A 142 8.27 -7.39 10.52
C ILE A 142 8.48 -6.62 11.82
N LEU A 143 7.75 -7.00 12.89
CA LEU A 143 7.90 -6.36 14.21
C LEU A 143 9.31 -6.49 14.77
N MET A 144 9.98 -7.63 14.52
CA MET A 144 11.35 -7.85 14.99
C MET A 144 12.38 -7.00 14.24
N GLN A 145 12.14 -6.63 12.98
CA GLN A 145 13.05 -5.77 12.21
C GLN A 145 13.04 -4.33 12.75
N ASP A 146 11.87 -3.82 13.15
CA ASP A 146 11.74 -2.47 13.73
C ASP A 146 12.39 -2.33 15.11
N GLN A 147 12.55 -3.43 15.88
CA GLN A 147 13.22 -3.40 17.18
C GLN A 147 14.75 -3.34 17.09
N LEU A 148 15.32 -3.59 15.91
CA LEU A 148 16.77 -3.67 15.69
C LEU A 148 17.34 -2.41 15.01
N SER A 149 16.50 -1.43 14.66
CA SER A 149 16.86 -0.14 14.05
C SER A 149 16.84 1.02 15.04
#